data_AF-A0A8T5ADT8-F1
#
_entry.id   AF-A0A8T5ADT8-F1
#
_cell.length_a   1.000
_cell.length_b   1.000
_cell.length_c   1.000
_cell.angle_alpha   90.00
_cell.angle_beta   90.00
_cell.angle_gamma   90.00
#
_symmetry.space_group_name_H-M   'P 1'
#
loop_
_entity.id
_entity.type
_entity.pdbx_description
1 polymer ?
#
loop_
_entity_poly.entity_id
_entity_poly.type
_entity_poly.pdbx_seq_one_letter_code
_entity_poly.pdbx_strand_id
1 'polypeptide(L)'
;MLQLSNFWDFIERFKETCKAKGWKILEQGDIIYEGGKYHQMILLHQIHFETFRRVTLNPHRFIREGETLNMINISYIAWISREAIPSEALNFIFAEPRLLSRVALYDLSPLREGRKLCLKINETDSAVFREFENFLEKNGLSSLPLTKKENINFSH
;
A
#
# COMPACT_ATOMS: atom_id res chain seq x y z
N MET A 1 -10.75 -16.07 -10.97
CA MET A 1 -11.29 -14.70 -11.17
C MET A 1 -11.24 -14.00 -9.82
N LEU A 2 -10.56 -12.86 -9.69
CA LEU A 2 -10.50 -12.14 -8.41
C LEU A 2 -11.86 -11.58 -8.08
N GLN A 3 -12.50 -12.15 -7.06
CA GLN A 3 -13.69 -11.56 -6.46
C GLN A 3 -13.28 -10.78 -5.22
N LEU A 4 -13.76 -9.54 -5.10
CA LEU A 4 -13.54 -8.63 -3.97
C LEU A 4 -13.96 -9.22 -2.62
N SER A 5 -14.79 -10.27 -2.62
CA SER A 5 -15.21 -11.02 -1.43
C SER A 5 -14.04 -11.71 -0.72
N ASN A 6 -12.88 -11.86 -1.37
CA ASN A 6 -11.73 -12.53 -0.81
C ASN A 6 -10.43 -11.71 -0.82
N PHE A 7 -10.57 -10.42 -0.53
CA PHE A 7 -9.48 -9.44 -0.57
C PHE A 7 -8.35 -9.71 0.43
N TRP A 8 -8.65 -10.37 1.56
CA TRP A 8 -7.64 -10.83 2.51
C TRP A 8 -6.82 -12.00 1.96
N ASP A 9 -7.47 -13.00 1.38
CA ASP A 9 -6.79 -14.11 0.71
C ASP A 9 -5.89 -13.63 -0.45
N PHE A 10 -6.24 -12.50 -1.07
CA PHE A 10 -5.40 -11.89 -2.08
C PHE A 10 -4.04 -11.43 -1.52
N ILE A 11 -4.04 -10.80 -0.35
CA ILE A 11 -2.80 -10.39 0.33
C ILE A 11 -2.06 -11.61 0.88
N GLU A 12 -2.75 -12.61 1.41
CA GLU A 12 -2.10 -13.85 1.84
C GLU A 12 -1.39 -14.57 0.68
N ARG A 13 -2.02 -14.63 -0.50
CA ARG A 13 -1.36 -15.15 -1.71
C ARG A 13 -0.15 -14.33 -2.15
N PHE A 14 -0.21 -13.01 -1.98
CA PHE A 14 0.95 -12.16 -2.23
C PHE A 14 2.08 -12.46 -1.24
N LYS A 15 1.76 -12.66 0.04
CA LYS A 15 2.73 -13.08 1.07
C LYS A 15 3.36 -14.43 0.71
N GLU A 16 2.60 -15.41 0.24
CA GLU A 16 3.17 -16.66 -0.25
C GLU A 16 4.13 -16.45 -1.43
N THR A 17 3.84 -15.51 -2.33
CA THR A 17 4.76 -15.12 -3.41
C THR A 17 6.05 -14.51 -2.86
N CYS A 18 5.96 -13.71 -1.80
CA CYS A 18 7.12 -13.14 -1.11
C CYS A 18 7.96 -14.22 -0.41
N LYS A 19 7.32 -15.17 0.28
CA LYS A 19 8.00 -16.32 0.92
C LYS A 19 8.74 -17.17 -0.11
N ALA A 20 8.10 -17.45 -1.25
CA ALA A 20 8.73 -18.20 -2.34
C ALA A 20 9.98 -17.51 -2.93
N LYS A 21 10.11 -16.19 -2.75
CA LYS A 21 11.31 -15.40 -3.10
C LYS A 21 12.37 -15.36 -1.99
N GLY A 22 12.10 -16.00 -0.85
CA GLY A 22 12.98 -16.00 0.31
C GLY A 22 12.88 -14.72 1.17
N TRP A 23 11.87 -13.88 0.97
CA TRP A 23 11.69 -12.68 1.80
C TRP A 23 11.09 -13.04 3.16
N LYS A 24 11.62 -12.43 4.22
CA LYS A 24 11.14 -12.68 5.59
C LYS A 24 9.84 -11.90 5.80
N ILE A 25 8.79 -12.60 6.19
CA ILE A 25 7.53 -11.98 6.61
C ILE A 25 7.49 -12.01 8.12
N LEU A 26 7.25 -10.87 8.75
CA LEU A 26 7.15 -10.79 10.19
C LEU A 26 5.75 -11.22 10.64
N GLU A 27 5.69 -11.88 11.80
CA GLU A 27 4.44 -12.42 12.34
C GLU A 27 3.41 -11.33 12.70
N GLN A 28 3.90 -10.13 13.03
CA GLN A 28 3.07 -9.00 13.43
C GLN A 28 3.10 -7.91 12.37
N GLY A 29 1.93 -7.70 11.76
CA GLY A 29 1.73 -6.73 10.69
C GLY A 29 2.08 -7.30 9.32
N ASP A 30 1.49 -6.74 8.27
CA ASP A 30 1.85 -7.07 6.88
C ASP A 30 3.21 -6.44 6.54
N ILE A 31 4.26 -6.82 7.28
CA ILE A 31 5.62 -6.29 7.20
C ILE A 31 6.52 -7.34 6.57
N ILE A 32 7.18 -6.95 5.49
CA ILE A 32 8.11 -7.77 4.73
C ILE A 32 9.51 -7.17 4.90
N TYR A 33 10.49 -8.01 5.20
CA TYR A 33 11.90 -7.63 5.30
C TYR A 33 12.67 -8.17 4.10
N GLU A 34 13.25 -7.24 3.35
CA GLU A 34 13.94 -7.50 2.09
C GLU A 34 15.09 -6.49 1.94
N GLY A 35 16.26 -6.95 1.50
CA GLY A 35 17.38 -6.04 1.20
C GLY A 35 17.85 -5.14 2.35
N GLY A 36 17.65 -5.54 3.62
CA GLY A 36 17.97 -4.70 4.77
C GLY A 36 16.93 -3.63 5.11
N LYS A 37 15.78 -3.64 4.43
CA LYS A 37 14.71 -2.64 4.55
C LYS A 37 13.41 -3.30 5.00
N TYR A 38 12.58 -2.54 5.73
CA TYR A 38 11.26 -2.98 6.19
C TYR A 38 10.17 -2.34 5.33
N HIS A 39 9.29 -3.16 4.78
CA HIS A 39 8.23 -2.77 3.86
C HIS A 39 6.90 -3.10 4.52
N GLN A 40 6.18 -2.08 4.98
CA GLN A 40 4.87 -2.25 5.57
C GLN A 40 3.79 -2.10 4.49
N MET A 41 2.87 -3.05 4.45
CA MET A 41 1.63 -2.94 3.69
C MET A 41 0.50 -2.69 4.68
N ILE A 42 -0.41 -1.76 4.34
CA ILE A 42 -1.53 -1.40 5.19
C ILE A 42 -2.79 -1.56 4.35
N LEU A 43 -3.48 -2.67 4.59
CA LEU A 43 -4.72 -3.01 3.91
C LEU A 43 -5.92 -2.47 4.69
N LEU A 44 -6.74 -1.64 4.04
CA LEU A 44 -7.90 -1.02 4.70
C LEU A 44 -9.11 -1.00 3.76
N HIS A 45 -10.31 -0.98 4.35
CA HIS A 45 -11.51 -0.69 3.59
C HIS A 45 -11.43 0.73 3.00
N GLN A 46 -11.21 1.73 3.84
CA GLN A 46 -11.04 3.14 3.46
C GLN A 46 -9.88 3.77 4.22
N ILE A 47 -9.28 4.80 3.64
CA ILE A 47 -8.24 5.59 4.30
C ILE A 47 -8.91 6.73 5.09
N HIS A 48 -8.63 6.79 6.39
CA HIS A 48 -8.95 7.96 7.21
C HIS A 48 -7.73 8.88 7.27
N PHE A 49 -7.88 10.14 6.85
CA PHE A 49 -6.76 11.07 6.66
C PHE A 49 -5.90 11.26 7.91
N GLU A 50 -6.49 11.43 9.09
CA GLU A 50 -5.71 11.62 10.32
C GLU A 50 -4.85 10.40 10.68
N THR A 51 -5.40 9.20 10.52
CA THR A 51 -4.64 7.95 10.69
C THR A 51 -3.53 7.86 9.67
N PHE A 52 -3.85 8.15 8.40
CA PHE A 52 -2.91 8.16 7.29
C PHE A 52 -1.72 9.08 7.55
N ARG A 53 -2.00 10.34 7.88
CA ARG A 53 -1.00 11.36 8.20
C ARG A 53 -0.11 10.92 9.36
N ARG A 54 -0.71 10.50 10.48
CA ARG A 54 0.02 10.08 11.68
C ARG A 54 0.95 8.90 11.43
N VAL A 55 0.44 7.86 10.77
CA VAL A 55 1.17 6.60 10.51
C VAL A 55 2.27 6.82 9.47
N THR A 56 2.02 7.66 8.47
CA THR A 56 2.98 8.01 7.42
C THR A 56 4.14 8.88 7.95
N LEU A 57 3.85 9.81 8.85
CA LEU A 57 4.87 10.68 9.46
C LEU A 57 5.70 9.99 10.54
N ASN A 58 5.16 8.94 11.18
CA ASN A 58 5.88 8.17 12.19
C ASN A 58 6.13 6.73 11.71
N PRO A 59 7.31 6.44 11.13
CA PRO A 59 7.63 5.12 10.58
C PRO A 59 8.04 4.08 11.62
N HIS A 60 8.11 4.42 12.92
CA HIS A 60 8.53 3.46 13.94
C HIS A 60 7.40 2.49 14.28
N ARG A 61 7.72 1.19 14.36
CA ARG A 61 6.79 0.14 14.77
C ARG A 61 7.43 -0.75 15.82
N PHE A 62 6.64 -1.14 16.80
CA PHE A 62 7.02 -2.21 17.70
C PHE A 62 6.61 -3.54 17.06
N ILE A 63 7.54 -4.48 17.00
CA ILE A 63 7.32 -5.84 16.54
C ILE A 63 7.71 -6.80 17.67
N ARG A 64 7.00 -7.92 17.76
CA ARG A 64 7.39 -9.03 18.62
C ARG A 64 8.12 -10.08 17.81
N GLU A 65 9.30 -10.48 18.27
CA GLU A 65 10.04 -11.63 17.77
C GLU A 65 10.21 -12.61 18.95
N GLY A 66 9.35 -13.65 18.97
CA GLY A 66 9.23 -14.55 20.11
C GLY A 66 8.73 -13.81 21.36
N GLU A 67 9.57 -13.76 22.40
CA GLU A 67 9.27 -13.05 23.65
C GLU A 67 9.76 -11.59 23.66
N THR A 68 10.61 -11.21 22.69
CA THR A 68 11.23 -9.88 22.65
C THR A 68 10.38 -8.86 21.91
N LEU A 69 10.32 -7.63 22.43
CA LEU A 69 9.67 -6.49 21.78
C LEU A 69 10.76 -5.57 21.22
N ASN A 70 10.85 -5.48 19.90
CA ASN A 70 11.85 -4.67 19.20
C ASN A 70 11.17 -3.49 18.50
N MET A 71 11.81 -2.33 18.54
CA MET A 71 11.39 -1.18 17.74
C MET A 71 12.14 -1.20 16.41
N ILE A 72 11.39 -1.28 15.31
CA ILE A 72 11.92 -1.19 13.95
C ILE A 72 11.53 0.13 13.30
N ASN A 73 12.33 0.54 12.32
CA ASN A 73 12.04 1.69 11.48
C ASN A 73 11.56 1.19 10.11
N ILE A 74 10.32 1.53 9.74
CA ILE A 74 9.75 1.17 8.45
C ILE A 74 10.36 2.03 7.34
N SER A 75 10.98 1.37 6.36
CA SER A 75 11.61 2.03 5.22
C SER A 75 10.56 2.50 4.21
N TYR A 76 9.54 1.66 3.97
CA TYR A 76 8.47 1.94 3.01
C TYR A 76 7.10 1.57 3.55
N ILE A 77 6.08 2.35 3.21
CA ILE A 77 4.68 2.11 3.59
C ILE A 77 3.81 2.12 2.34
N ALA A 78 3.09 1.02 2.07
CA ALA A 78 2.05 0.97 1.04
C ALA A 78 0.68 1.03 1.70
N TRP A 79 -0.14 2.00 1.32
CA TRP A 79 -1.56 2.04 1.70
C TRP A 79 -2.40 1.49 0.56
N ILE A 80 -3.20 0.47 0.88
CA ILE A 80 -4.03 -0.23 -0.09
C ILE A 80 -5.47 -0.08 0.36
N SER A 81 -6.26 0.67 -0.41
CA SER A 81 -7.64 0.99 -0.07
C SER A 81 -8.62 0.31 -1.03
N ARG A 82 -9.73 -0.21 -0.49
CA ARG A 82 -10.85 -0.74 -1.28
C ARG A 82 -11.81 0.37 -1.73
N GLU A 83 -11.77 1.51 -1.05
CA GLU A 83 -12.48 2.73 -1.40
C GLU A 83 -11.54 3.74 -2.04
N ALA A 84 -12.13 4.76 -2.66
CA ALA A 84 -11.34 5.78 -3.33
C ALA A 84 -10.44 6.51 -2.33
N ILE A 85 -9.21 6.81 -2.72
CA ILE A 85 -8.29 7.52 -1.84
C ILE A 85 -8.76 8.97 -1.65
N PRO A 86 -8.89 9.46 -0.39
CA PRO A 86 -9.32 10.83 -0.12
C PRO A 86 -8.38 11.86 -0.76
N SER A 87 -8.94 12.95 -1.28
CA SER A 87 -8.15 14.01 -1.92
C SER A 87 -7.16 14.67 -0.96
N GLU A 88 -7.49 14.73 0.34
CA GLU A 88 -6.62 15.22 1.41
C GLU A 88 -5.36 14.36 1.53
N ALA A 89 -5.48 13.03 1.42
CA ALA A 89 -4.34 12.12 1.46
C ALA A 89 -3.42 12.32 0.24
N LEU A 90 -4.01 12.49 -0.95
CA LEU A 90 -3.26 12.78 -2.18
C LEU A 90 -2.54 14.12 -2.09
N ASN A 91 -3.26 15.18 -1.72
CA ASN A 91 -2.71 16.52 -1.56
C ASN A 91 -1.56 16.54 -0.55
N PHE A 92 -1.70 15.79 0.55
CA PHE A 92 -0.65 15.67 1.55
C PHE A 92 0.61 14.99 1.02
N ILE A 93 0.49 13.86 0.29
CA ILE A 93 1.65 13.22 -0.33
C ILE A 93 2.32 14.15 -1.35
N PHE A 94 1.54 14.76 -2.24
CA PHE A 94 2.10 15.62 -3.29
C PHE A 94 2.73 16.90 -2.74
N ALA A 95 2.28 17.37 -1.56
CA ALA A 95 2.87 18.54 -0.90
C ALA A 95 4.18 18.23 -0.16
N GLU A 96 4.48 16.96 0.14
CA GLU A 96 5.70 16.55 0.85
C GLU A 96 6.50 15.54 0.00
N PRO A 97 7.43 16.02 -0.85
CA PRO A 97 8.18 15.16 -1.77
C PRO A 97 8.95 14.02 -1.09
N ARG A 98 9.35 14.19 0.18
CA ARG A 98 10.04 13.14 0.94
C ARG A 98 9.15 11.94 1.21
N LEU A 99 7.83 12.09 1.17
CA LEU A 99 6.90 10.98 1.32
C LEU A 99 6.80 10.16 0.04
N LEU A 100 6.90 10.77 -1.15
CA LEU A 100 6.81 10.04 -2.42
C LEU A 100 7.88 8.95 -2.56
N SER A 101 9.08 9.17 -2.00
CA SER A 101 10.16 8.17 -2.02
C SER A 101 9.96 7.00 -1.04
N ARG A 102 9.00 7.09 -0.11
CA ARG A 102 8.75 6.05 0.90
C ARG A 102 7.32 5.54 1.00
N VAL A 103 6.35 6.27 0.47
CA VAL A 103 4.93 5.92 0.55
C VAL A 103 4.41 5.58 -0.82
N ALA A 104 3.77 4.42 -0.91
CA ALA A 104 2.95 4.05 -2.05
C ALA A 104 1.46 4.09 -1.67
N LEU A 105 0.63 4.44 -2.64
CA LEU A 105 -0.82 4.45 -2.54
C LEU A 105 -1.39 3.56 -3.63
N TYR A 106 -2.32 2.68 -3.27
CA TYR A 106 -3.03 1.78 -4.18
C TYR A 106 -4.54 1.90 -3.92
N ASP A 107 -5.26 2.39 -4.92
CA ASP A 107 -6.71 2.53 -4.92
C ASP A 107 -7.31 1.39 -5.74
N LEU A 108 -8.13 0.58 -5.07
CA LEU A 108 -8.81 -0.57 -5.65
C LEU A 108 -10.32 -0.35 -5.74
N SER A 109 -10.80 0.87 -5.50
CA SER A 109 -12.21 1.21 -5.69
C SER A 109 -12.76 0.87 -7.08
N PRO A 110 -11.99 0.95 -8.20
CA PRO A 110 -12.53 0.57 -9.51
C PRO A 110 -12.98 -0.89 -9.58
N LEU A 111 -12.40 -1.79 -8.78
CA LEU A 111 -12.82 -3.19 -8.71
C LEU A 111 -14.28 -3.33 -8.28
N ARG A 112 -14.79 -2.43 -7.41
CA ARG A 112 -16.18 -2.46 -6.94
C ARG A 112 -17.17 -2.18 -8.07
N GLU A 113 -16.71 -1.47 -9.09
CA GLU A 113 -17.46 -1.15 -10.31
C GLU A 113 -17.23 -2.20 -11.41
N GLY A 114 -16.59 -3.32 -11.09
CA GLY A 114 -16.27 -4.38 -12.05
C GLY A 114 -15.08 -4.06 -12.97
N ARG A 115 -14.41 -2.93 -12.77
CA ARG A 115 -13.23 -2.53 -13.56
C ARG A 115 -11.99 -3.19 -12.98
N LYS A 116 -11.26 -3.98 -13.78
CA LYS A 116 -10.02 -4.66 -13.37
C LYS A 116 -8.82 -3.70 -13.35
N LEU A 117 -8.92 -2.66 -12.53
CA LEU A 117 -8.02 -1.53 -12.50
C LEU A 117 -7.61 -1.21 -11.06
N CYS A 118 -6.33 -0.94 -10.86
CA CYS A 118 -5.79 -0.30 -9.67
C CYS A 118 -5.27 1.09 -10.06
N LEU A 119 -5.66 2.14 -9.32
CA LEU A 119 -4.99 3.44 -9.44
C LEU A 119 -3.85 3.49 -8.43
N LYS A 120 -2.69 4.02 -8.80
CA LYS A 120 -1.53 4.02 -7.90
C LYS A 120 -0.68 5.30 -7.92
N ILE A 121 -0.05 5.59 -6.80
CA ILE A 121 1.16 6.41 -6.70
C ILE A 121 2.23 5.51 -6.09
N ASN A 122 3.31 5.26 -6.81
CA ASN A 122 4.46 4.55 -6.28
C ASN A 122 5.73 5.10 -6.93
N GLU A 123 6.39 6.03 -6.25
CA GLU A 123 7.70 6.57 -6.64
C GLU A 123 8.83 5.99 -5.76
N THR A 124 8.52 4.94 -5.01
CA THR A 124 9.48 4.28 -4.12
C THR A 124 10.39 3.35 -4.91
N ASP A 125 11.59 3.07 -4.37
CA ASP A 125 12.49 2.02 -4.85
C ASP A 125 12.21 0.65 -4.21
N SER A 126 11.05 0.49 -3.56
CA SER A 126 10.64 -0.73 -2.85
C SER A 126 10.48 -1.92 -3.82
N ALA A 127 11.36 -2.93 -3.70
CA ALA A 127 11.27 -4.16 -4.47
C ALA A 127 9.96 -4.93 -4.17
N VAL A 128 9.50 -4.88 -2.92
CA VAL A 128 8.24 -5.49 -2.47
C VAL A 128 7.05 -4.85 -3.17
N PHE A 129 7.02 -3.52 -3.30
CA PHE A 129 5.88 -2.82 -3.91
C PHE A 129 5.85 -3.02 -5.43
N ARG A 130 7.02 -3.06 -6.07
CA ARG A 130 7.13 -3.46 -7.48
C ARG A 130 6.66 -4.89 -7.70
N GLU A 131 7.01 -5.82 -6.81
CA GLU A 131 6.51 -7.20 -6.91
C GLU A 131 5.01 -7.28 -6.65
N PHE A 132 4.46 -6.46 -5.75
CA PHE A 132 3.03 -6.35 -5.55
C PHE A 132 2.33 -5.91 -6.83
N GLU A 133 2.85 -4.90 -7.53
CA GLU A 133 2.31 -4.46 -8.82
C GLU A 133 2.38 -5.56 -9.88
N ASN A 134 3.50 -6.27 -9.99
CA ASN A 134 3.62 -7.44 -10.87
C ASN A 134 2.60 -8.52 -10.50
N PHE A 135 2.34 -8.72 -9.20
CA PHE A 135 1.34 -9.65 -8.72
C PHE A 135 -0.07 -9.20 -9.10
N LEU A 136 -0.41 -7.90 -9.01
CA LEU A 136 -1.69 -7.37 -9.50
C LEU A 136 -1.88 -7.70 -10.99
N GLU A 137 -0.87 -7.41 -11.81
CA GLU A 137 -0.91 -7.61 -13.26
C GLU A 137 -1.05 -9.08 -13.65
N LYS A 138 -0.27 -9.98 -13.03
CA LYS A 138 -0.40 -11.44 -13.23
C LYS A 138 -1.79 -11.97 -12.86
N ASN A 139 -2.49 -11.28 -11.98
CA ASN A 139 -3.86 -11.62 -11.60
C ASN A 139 -4.93 -10.86 -12.40
N GLY A 140 -4.52 -10.16 -13.46
CA GLY A 140 -5.40 -9.50 -14.42
C GLY A 140 -5.87 -8.12 -14.00
N LEU A 141 -5.18 -7.45 -13.07
CA LEU A 141 -5.42 -6.04 -12.73
C LEU A 141 -4.36 -5.18 -13.42
N SER A 142 -4.80 -4.28 -14.30
CA SER A 142 -3.92 -3.24 -14.82
C SER A 142 -3.76 -2.13 -13.79
N SER A 143 -2.64 -1.41 -13.85
CA SER A 143 -2.39 -0.25 -13.01
C SER A 143 -2.38 1.04 -13.83
N LEU A 144 -3.00 2.11 -13.32
CA LEU A 144 -2.90 3.46 -13.87
C LEU A 144 -2.40 4.44 -12.81
N PRO A 145 -1.73 5.54 -13.21
CA PRO A 145 -1.36 6.59 -12.28
C PRO A 145 -2.58 7.20 -11.60
N LEU A 146 -2.49 7.39 -10.29
CA LEU A 146 -3.46 8.15 -9.52
C LEU A 146 -3.07 9.62 -9.62
N THR A 147 -3.73 10.33 -10.52
CA THR A 147 -3.48 11.74 -10.74
C THR A 147 -4.20 12.57 -9.68
N LYS A 148 -3.63 13.73 -9.34
CA LYS A 148 -4.38 14.77 -8.65
C LYS A 148 -5.62 15.05 -9.49
N LYS A 149 -6.83 14.81 -8.95
CA LYS A 149 -8.02 15.42 -9.55
C LYS A 149 -7.80 16.92 -9.38
N GLU A 150 -7.53 17.61 -10.48
CA GLU A 150 -7.69 19.05 -10.49
C GLU A 150 -9.12 19.32 -10.04
N ASN A 151 -9.29 20.21 -9.05
CA ASN A 151 -10.59 20.69 -8.68
C ASN A 151 -11.18 21.39 -9.91
N ILE A 152 -11.90 20.66 -10.75
CA ILE A 152 -12.81 21.26 -11.71
C ILE A 152 -13.95 21.77 -10.85
N ASN A 153 -13.83 23.05 -10.45
CA ASN A 153 -14.92 23.82 -9.88
C ASN A 153 -16.09 23.77 -10.86
N PHE A 154 -17.08 22.93 -10.60
CA PHE A 154 -18.41 23.15 -11.16
C PHE A 154 -19.07 24.23 -10.32
N SER A 155 -18.79 25.48 -10.69
CA SER A 155 -19.63 26.60 -10.33
C SER A 155 -20.93 26.47 -11.13
N HIS A 156 -22.03 26.14 -10.46
CA HIS A 156 -23.38 26.40 -10.95
C HIS A 156 -24.00 27.51 -10.11
#